data_AF-A0A2R4JTH1-F1
#
_entry.id   AF-A0A2R4JTH1-F1
#
_cell.length_a   1.000
_cell.length_b   1.000
_cell.length_c   1.000
_cell.angle_alpha   90.00
_cell.angle_beta   90.00
_cell.angle_gamma   90.00
#
_symmetry.space_group_name_H-M   'P 1'
#
loop_
_entity.id
_entity.type
_entity.pdbx_description
1 polymer ?
#
loop_
_entity_poly.entity_id
_entity_poly.type
_entity_poly.pdbx_seq_one_letter_code
_entity_poly.pdbx_strand_id
1 'polypeptide(L)'
;MAAYMYDRLVTEDEYRQRVRRHRPSSLLPLIAAAAARYGSPQRPQSWLESPSLKYTPWALADAARVCLAYGTEHLRSEATERDLLAILAAYSSLKEPTLHGADEDAVRLRDFMMRLGGEQMAWQAPEFVSLARTAALYLHTPFPARRQPRCLVPGWDTEVFGCPLPDYVGTAQLLWGSALLNAGRFDAAIFDSPDGEKFERVVSRETVLRVVERHFATDVASIRATEKQTMENLAKVAGGKAAQLRRFTYNPLLGRPAVTGFGAGLLCPSPQLVWRKATPPGIYHTGLEHFGSAFLEETGYLFEEYVGRQLRLMPDVDVVGEITYRVKRNELQSVDWFVIFDDLVLLVEVKSMMPTENARLGLERGVAERDGKLTRAYRQVNATSAQIEQRHPAFASIPADRPRQALIVTLEPFPVANANLPHVDLPTTDIPTAVVAAQEVERLVTLTGTTPNSLLLGRAADPQRSTWALNECLTGHEGARNPILDQGWASYPWSTGRLSAAGAA
;
A
#
# COMPACT_ATOMS: atom_id res chain seq x y z
N MET A 1 32.09 -7.25 8.41
CA MET A 1 32.58 -7.56 7.04
C MET A 1 31.53 -7.40 5.92
N ALA A 2 30.22 -7.38 6.17
CA ALA A 2 29.22 -7.32 5.09
C ALA A 2 28.91 -5.91 4.53
N ALA A 3 29.15 -4.84 5.29
CA ALA A 3 28.92 -3.46 4.83
C ALA A 3 29.78 -3.04 3.62
N TYR A 4 30.87 -3.78 3.33
CA TYR A 4 31.86 -3.47 2.29
C TYR A 4 32.04 -4.60 1.26
N MET A 5 31.05 -5.49 1.06
CA MET A 5 31.21 -6.55 0.05
C MET A 5 31.26 -6.04 -1.40
N TYR A 6 30.84 -4.80 -1.64
CA TYR A 6 30.89 -4.16 -2.96
C TYR A 6 31.32 -2.70 -2.84
N ASP A 7 32.48 -2.39 -3.40
CA ASP A 7 32.95 -1.01 -3.63
C ASP A 7 32.49 -0.48 -5.01
N ARG A 8 31.63 -1.24 -5.70
CA ARG A 8 31.13 -0.92 -7.05
C ARG A 8 29.65 -1.27 -7.20
N LEU A 9 29.02 -0.66 -8.19
CA LEU A 9 27.66 -1.00 -8.62
C LEU A 9 27.60 -2.40 -9.26
N VAL A 10 26.47 -3.07 -9.05
CA VAL A 10 26.15 -4.41 -9.57
C VAL A 10 25.11 -4.28 -10.69
N THR A 11 25.31 -5.00 -11.80
CA THR A 11 24.30 -5.03 -12.87
C THR A 11 23.17 -6.02 -12.55
N GLU A 12 22.00 -5.84 -13.16
CA GLU A 12 20.90 -6.80 -13.02
C GLU A 12 21.32 -8.22 -13.43
N ASP A 13 22.11 -8.37 -14.50
CA ASP A 13 22.60 -9.68 -14.91
C ASP A 13 23.51 -10.31 -13.85
N GLU A 14 24.47 -9.55 -13.32
CA GLU A 14 25.35 -10.02 -12.24
C GLU A 14 24.56 -10.46 -11.01
N TYR A 15 23.55 -9.70 -10.61
CA TYR A 15 22.67 -10.05 -9.50
C TYR A 15 21.87 -11.34 -9.77
N ARG A 16 21.24 -11.46 -10.95
CA ARG A 16 20.54 -12.69 -11.34
C ARG A 16 21.48 -13.89 -11.37
N GLN A 17 22.68 -13.75 -11.92
CA GLN A 17 23.66 -14.84 -11.95
C GLN A 17 24.05 -15.28 -10.54
N ARG A 18 24.16 -14.35 -9.58
CA ARG A 18 24.42 -14.70 -8.17
C ARG A 18 23.30 -15.53 -7.57
N VAL A 19 22.05 -15.11 -7.75
CA VAL A 19 20.89 -15.90 -7.29
C VAL A 19 20.87 -17.27 -7.96
N ARG A 20 21.09 -17.32 -9.28
CA ARG A 20 21.07 -18.55 -10.09
C ARG A 20 22.17 -19.55 -9.77
N ARG A 21 23.24 -19.17 -9.05
CA ARG A 21 24.31 -20.11 -8.63
C ARG A 21 23.82 -21.15 -7.64
N HIS A 22 22.71 -20.89 -6.95
CA HIS A 22 22.19 -21.76 -5.91
C HIS A 22 20.93 -22.50 -6.35
N ARG A 23 20.73 -23.69 -5.78
CA ARG A 23 19.52 -24.48 -5.99
C ARG A 23 18.31 -23.76 -5.38
N PRO A 24 17.21 -23.56 -6.11
CA PRO A 24 15.99 -23.00 -5.54
C PRO A 24 15.49 -23.76 -4.30
N SER A 25 15.59 -25.09 -4.30
CA SER A 25 15.29 -25.96 -3.16
C SER A 25 16.06 -25.64 -1.87
N SER A 26 17.23 -25.01 -1.98
CA SER A 26 18.06 -24.59 -0.84
C SER A 26 17.90 -23.10 -0.50
N LEU A 27 17.82 -22.24 -1.53
CA LEU A 27 17.83 -20.79 -1.36
C LEU A 27 16.46 -20.24 -0.92
N LEU A 28 15.35 -20.76 -1.47
CA LEU A 28 14.02 -20.26 -1.13
C LEU A 28 13.64 -20.51 0.33
N PRO A 29 13.86 -21.72 0.91
CA PRO A 29 13.63 -21.93 2.33
C PRO A 29 14.49 -21.01 3.21
N LEU A 30 15.73 -20.73 2.80
CA LEU A 30 16.61 -19.81 3.51
C LEU A 30 16.09 -18.37 3.48
N ILE A 31 15.60 -17.90 2.32
CA ILE A 31 14.95 -16.59 2.18
C ILE A 31 13.71 -16.51 3.07
N ALA A 32 12.85 -17.53 3.04
CA ALA A 32 11.61 -17.58 3.81
C ALA A 32 11.88 -17.56 5.33
N ALA A 33 12.86 -18.35 5.78
CA ALA A 33 13.29 -18.38 7.17
C ALA A 33 13.86 -17.03 7.63
N ALA A 34 14.65 -16.35 6.78
CA ALA A 34 15.17 -15.03 7.08
C ALA A 34 14.05 -13.97 7.11
N ALA A 35 13.10 -14.02 6.18
CA ALA A 35 11.94 -13.12 6.16
C ALA A 35 11.04 -13.29 7.39
N ALA A 36 10.88 -14.52 7.89
CA ALA A 36 10.20 -14.79 9.15
C ALA A 36 10.97 -14.24 10.35
N ARG A 37 12.30 -14.47 10.41
CA ARG A 37 13.18 -14.02 11.49
C ARG A 37 13.20 -12.50 11.64
N TYR A 38 13.27 -11.76 10.52
CA TYR A 38 13.38 -10.30 10.50
C TYR A 38 12.06 -9.59 10.16
N GLY A 39 10.96 -10.33 10.21
CA GLY A 39 9.61 -9.86 9.88
C GLY A 39 8.66 -9.82 11.06
N SER A 40 9.19 -9.82 12.29
CA SER A 40 8.40 -9.96 13.52
C SER A 40 7.35 -8.84 13.66
N PRO A 41 6.07 -9.18 13.93
CA PRO A 41 4.98 -8.23 14.09
C PRO A 41 4.96 -7.56 15.47
N GLN A 42 5.79 -8.02 16.42
CA GLN A 42 5.90 -7.41 17.74
C GLN A 42 6.70 -6.11 17.72
N ARG A 43 7.48 -5.84 16.66
CA ARG A 43 8.30 -4.64 16.52
C ARG A 43 8.09 -4.01 15.15
N PRO A 44 7.63 -2.75 15.07
CA PRO A 44 7.63 -2.01 13.82
C PRO A 44 9.04 -2.04 13.21
N GLN A 45 9.13 -2.40 11.93
CA GLN A 45 10.39 -2.37 11.17
C GLN A 45 11.52 -3.22 11.78
N SER A 46 11.22 -4.41 12.32
CA SER A 46 12.21 -5.36 12.88
C SER A 46 13.38 -5.70 11.95
N TRP A 47 13.23 -5.53 10.64
CA TRP A 47 14.30 -5.66 9.65
C TRP A 47 15.45 -4.64 9.83
N LEU A 48 15.22 -3.53 10.55
CA LEU A 48 16.26 -2.58 10.96
C LEU A 48 17.25 -3.18 11.96
N GLU A 49 16.92 -4.30 12.60
CA GLU A 49 17.83 -5.04 13.48
C GLU A 49 18.62 -6.11 12.70
N SER A 50 18.38 -6.24 11.39
CA SER A 50 19.01 -7.28 10.59
C SER A 50 20.51 -7.04 10.36
N PRO A 51 21.32 -8.10 10.16
CA PRO A 51 22.75 -7.96 9.89
C PRO A 51 23.02 -6.99 8.75
N SER A 52 23.77 -5.92 9.06
CA SER A 52 24.15 -4.88 8.09
C SER A 52 22.96 -4.19 7.40
N LEU A 53 21.76 -4.25 7.98
CA LEU A 53 20.52 -3.68 7.44
C LEU A 53 20.16 -4.22 6.04
N LYS A 54 20.51 -5.48 5.75
CA LYS A 54 20.35 -6.07 4.40
C LYS A 54 19.14 -6.97 4.22
N TYR A 55 18.56 -7.50 5.31
CA TYR A 55 17.40 -8.40 5.23
C TYR A 55 16.10 -7.60 5.19
N THR A 56 16.03 -6.68 4.24
CA THR A 56 14.82 -5.89 4.02
C THR A 56 13.77 -6.75 3.31
N PRO A 57 12.47 -6.54 3.60
CA PRO A 57 11.43 -7.40 3.04
C PRO A 57 11.33 -7.27 1.51
N TRP A 58 11.60 -6.09 0.94
CA TRP A 58 11.65 -5.91 -0.52
C TRP A 58 12.82 -6.64 -1.18
N ALA A 59 14.01 -6.65 -0.57
CA ALA A 59 15.17 -7.36 -1.12
C ALA A 59 14.97 -8.88 -1.06
N LEU A 60 14.38 -9.39 0.03
CA LEU A 60 14.03 -10.81 0.17
C LEU A 60 12.95 -11.23 -0.83
N ALA A 61 11.90 -10.41 -1.01
CA ALA A 61 10.86 -10.66 -1.99
C ALA A 61 11.38 -10.66 -3.43
N ASP A 62 12.34 -9.79 -3.75
CA ASP A 62 12.97 -9.76 -5.06
C ASP A 62 13.93 -10.94 -5.28
N ALA A 63 14.75 -11.29 -4.28
CA ALA A 63 15.61 -12.47 -4.34
C ALA A 63 14.78 -13.75 -4.56
N ALA A 64 13.64 -13.87 -3.88
CA ALA A 64 12.68 -14.96 -4.09
C ALA A 64 12.12 -14.97 -5.51
N ARG A 65 11.66 -13.81 -6.01
CA ARG A 65 11.16 -13.64 -7.38
C ARG A 65 12.20 -14.11 -8.40
N VAL A 66 13.45 -13.65 -8.29
CA VAL A 66 14.53 -14.02 -9.20
C VAL A 66 14.86 -15.51 -9.11
N CYS A 67 14.86 -16.07 -7.90
CA CYS A 67 15.12 -17.50 -7.68
C CYS A 67 14.05 -18.37 -8.36
N LEU A 68 12.77 -18.02 -8.21
CA LEU A 68 11.64 -18.74 -8.81
C LEU A 68 11.62 -18.60 -10.33
N ALA A 69 11.80 -17.37 -10.83
CA ALA A 69 11.71 -17.10 -12.26
C ALA A 69 12.90 -17.61 -13.07
N TYR A 70 14.13 -17.54 -12.54
CA TYR A 70 15.35 -17.78 -13.32
C TYR A 70 16.24 -18.91 -12.77
N GLY A 71 15.97 -19.41 -11.56
CA GLY A 71 16.73 -20.47 -10.91
C GLY A 71 16.48 -21.85 -11.49
N THR A 72 17.42 -22.77 -11.28
CA THR A 72 17.36 -24.17 -11.76
C THR A 72 17.98 -25.11 -10.72
N GLU A 73 17.45 -26.32 -10.54
CA GLU A 73 18.01 -27.29 -9.58
C GLU A 73 19.34 -27.89 -10.07
N HIS A 74 19.52 -28.03 -11.39
CA HIS A 74 20.67 -28.73 -11.97
C HIS A 74 21.95 -27.89 -11.95
N LEU A 75 23.07 -28.54 -11.59
CA LEU A 75 24.43 -27.98 -11.63
C LEU A 75 24.59 -26.69 -10.82
N ARG A 76 23.91 -26.62 -9.66
CA ARG A 76 23.97 -25.52 -8.69
C ARG A 76 24.42 -25.98 -7.31
N SER A 77 24.98 -25.05 -6.55
CA SER A 77 25.41 -25.26 -5.16
C SER A 77 24.24 -25.10 -4.18
N GLU A 78 24.37 -25.69 -3.00
CA GLU A 78 23.50 -25.36 -1.86
C GLU A 78 23.74 -23.90 -1.43
N ALA A 79 22.70 -23.20 -0.96
CA ALA A 79 22.81 -21.85 -0.41
C ALA A 79 23.10 -21.87 1.09
N THR A 80 23.97 -20.96 1.55
CA THR A 80 24.23 -20.69 2.97
C THR A 80 23.72 -19.30 3.37
N GLU A 81 23.59 -19.02 4.68
CA GLU A 81 23.25 -17.67 5.17
C GLU A 81 24.23 -16.60 4.65
N ARG A 82 25.52 -16.95 4.48
CA ARG A 82 26.53 -16.05 3.90
C ARG A 82 26.23 -15.73 2.44
N ASP A 83 25.77 -16.71 1.66
CA ASP A 83 25.41 -16.51 0.26
C ASP A 83 24.16 -15.62 0.14
N LEU A 84 23.15 -15.85 0.99
CA LEU A 84 21.98 -14.98 1.05
C LEU A 84 22.37 -13.54 1.39
N LEU A 85 23.20 -13.32 2.41
CA LEU A 85 23.70 -11.99 2.73
C LEU A 85 24.45 -11.35 1.56
N ALA A 86 25.25 -12.11 0.81
CA ALA A 86 25.95 -11.62 -0.37
C ALA A 86 25.01 -11.26 -1.54
N ILE A 87 23.91 -12.00 -1.69
CA ILE A 87 22.81 -11.70 -2.64
C ILE A 87 22.11 -10.40 -2.24
N LEU A 88 21.75 -10.23 -0.97
CA LEU A 88 21.06 -9.03 -0.47
C LEU A 88 21.98 -7.79 -0.48
N ALA A 89 23.27 -7.98 -0.25
CA ALA A 89 24.28 -6.94 -0.46
C ALA A 89 24.37 -6.56 -1.95
N ALA A 90 24.34 -7.53 -2.87
CA ALA A 90 24.32 -7.26 -4.30
C ALA A 90 23.07 -6.46 -4.71
N TYR A 91 21.90 -6.82 -4.16
CA TYR A 91 20.65 -6.10 -4.36
C TYR A 91 20.77 -4.63 -3.95
N SER A 92 21.35 -4.36 -2.77
CA SER A 92 21.58 -2.98 -2.28
C SER A 92 22.51 -2.18 -3.20
N SER A 93 23.41 -2.85 -3.91
CA SER A 93 24.39 -2.26 -4.81
C SER A 93 23.95 -2.24 -6.29
N LEU A 94 22.71 -2.66 -6.60
CA LEU A 94 22.20 -2.65 -7.97
C LEU A 94 22.23 -1.25 -8.57
N LYS A 95 22.79 -1.16 -9.78
CA LYS A 95 22.91 0.08 -10.55
C LYS A 95 21.53 0.71 -10.77
N GLU A 96 21.41 1.98 -10.42
CA GLU A 96 20.19 2.75 -10.65
C GLU A 96 20.25 3.40 -12.05
N PRO A 97 19.27 3.13 -12.93
CA PRO A 97 19.28 3.59 -14.33
C PRO A 97 19.36 5.12 -14.50
N THR A 98 18.67 5.87 -13.65
CA THR A 98 18.54 7.32 -13.73
C THR A 98 19.64 8.09 -13.03
N LEU A 99 20.27 7.59 -11.95
CA LEU A 99 21.37 8.32 -11.30
C LEU A 99 22.63 8.49 -12.18
N HIS A 100 22.73 7.74 -13.28
CA HIS A 100 23.88 7.75 -14.18
C HIS A 100 23.52 8.03 -15.65
N GLY A 101 22.32 8.57 -15.91
CA GLY A 101 21.84 8.93 -17.25
C GLY A 101 22.18 10.37 -17.65
N ALA A 102 21.86 10.72 -18.90
CA ALA A 102 22.03 12.07 -19.48
C ALA A 102 20.83 13.01 -19.23
N ASP A 103 19.78 12.54 -18.57
CA ASP A 103 18.58 13.31 -18.24
C ASP A 103 18.92 14.47 -17.28
N GLU A 104 18.05 15.47 -17.12
CA GLU A 104 18.29 16.56 -16.14
C GLU A 104 18.34 16.01 -14.70
N ASP A 105 19.20 16.57 -13.83
CA ASP A 105 19.43 16.07 -12.46
C ASP A 105 18.13 15.89 -11.65
N ALA A 106 17.17 16.77 -11.88
CA ALA A 106 15.93 16.78 -11.13
C ALA A 106 14.88 15.79 -11.66
N VAL A 107 14.87 15.49 -12.97
CA VAL A 107 14.15 14.34 -13.55
C VAL A 107 14.66 13.05 -12.92
N ARG A 108 15.99 12.92 -12.83
CA ARG A 108 16.66 11.75 -12.26
C ARG A 108 16.28 11.54 -10.80
N LEU A 109 16.27 12.61 -10.00
CA LEU A 109 15.86 12.55 -8.60
C LEU A 109 14.38 12.15 -8.46
N ARG A 110 13.48 12.74 -9.26
CA ARG A 110 12.05 12.37 -9.26
C ARG A 110 11.85 10.88 -9.55
N ASP A 111 12.42 10.39 -10.64
CA ASP A 111 12.24 9.00 -11.07
C ASP A 111 12.83 8.02 -10.06
N PHE A 112 14.00 8.35 -9.52
CA PHE A 112 14.62 7.61 -8.43
C PHE A 112 13.69 7.52 -7.21
N MET A 113 13.14 8.64 -6.76
CA MET A 113 12.26 8.69 -5.59
C MET A 113 10.92 7.99 -5.83
N MET A 114 10.36 8.06 -7.04
CA MET A 114 9.15 7.32 -7.41
C MET A 114 9.38 5.81 -7.31
N ARG A 115 10.52 5.33 -7.82
CA ARG A 115 10.90 3.90 -7.77
C ARG A 115 11.15 3.45 -6.33
N LEU A 116 11.96 4.21 -5.60
CA LEU A 116 12.31 3.90 -4.21
C LEU A 116 11.07 3.92 -3.32
N GLY A 117 10.23 4.94 -3.47
CA GLY A 117 8.98 5.08 -2.75
C GLY A 117 8.02 3.92 -3.05
N GLY A 118 7.83 3.59 -4.32
CA GLY A 118 6.96 2.47 -4.74
C GLY A 118 7.46 1.09 -4.29
N GLU A 119 8.78 0.91 -4.17
CA GLU A 119 9.39 -0.33 -3.72
C GLU A 119 9.37 -0.47 -2.19
N GLN A 120 9.74 0.57 -1.44
CA GLN A 120 10.03 0.48 -0.01
C GLN A 120 8.89 0.94 0.89
N MET A 121 8.18 2.03 0.54
CA MET A 121 7.18 2.64 1.44
C MET A 121 5.97 1.72 1.65
N ALA A 122 5.66 0.87 0.67
CA ALA A 122 4.61 -0.14 0.79
C ALA A 122 4.86 -1.15 1.92
N TRP A 123 6.08 -1.28 2.43
CA TRP A 123 6.45 -2.17 3.54
C TRP A 123 6.52 -1.46 4.89
N GLN A 124 6.27 -0.15 4.92
CA GLN A 124 6.28 0.68 6.13
C GLN A 124 4.86 0.93 6.67
N ALA A 125 3.82 0.47 5.96
CA ALA A 125 2.44 0.59 6.40
C ALA A 125 2.21 -0.32 7.64
N PRO A 126 1.56 0.19 8.71
CA PRO A 126 1.24 -0.62 9.87
C PRO A 126 0.29 -1.76 9.49
N GLU A 127 0.70 -2.98 9.80
CA GLU A 127 0.04 -4.21 9.38
C GLU A 127 -1.42 -4.25 9.89
N PHE A 128 -1.62 -4.18 11.21
CA PHE A 128 -2.95 -4.28 11.86
C PHE A 128 -3.94 -3.21 11.39
N VAL A 129 -3.49 -1.96 11.31
CA VAL A 129 -4.28 -0.82 10.83
C VAL A 129 -4.78 -1.08 9.40
N SER A 130 -3.95 -1.71 8.56
CA SER A 130 -4.31 -1.98 7.17
C SER A 130 -5.38 -3.06 7.02
N LEU A 131 -5.40 -4.12 7.86
CA LEU A 131 -6.51 -5.08 7.85
C LEU A 131 -7.78 -4.51 8.49
N ALA A 132 -7.64 -3.73 9.56
CA ALA A 132 -8.77 -3.00 10.14
C ALA A 132 -9.43 -2.08 9.09
N ARG A 133 -8.61 -1.41 8.27
CA ARG A 133 -9.07 -0.58 7.14
C ARG A 133 -9.83 -1.39 6.10
N THR A 134 -9.43 -2.62 5.79
CA THR A 134 -10.18 -3.49 4.88
C THR A 134 -11.63 -3.67 5.34
N ALA A 135 -11.86 -4.07 6.60
CA ALA A 135 -13.20 -4.19 7.14
C ALA A 135 -13.91 -2.84 7.23
N ALA A 136 -13.21 -1.82 7.74
CA ALA A 136 -13.79 -0.49 7.89
C ALA A 136 -14.30 0.08 6.56
N LEU A 137 -13.54 -0.11 5.47
CA LEU A 137 -13.88 0.34 4.13
C LEU A 137 -14.97 -0.52 3.47
N TYR A 138 -14.79 -1.85 3.42
CA TYR A 138 -15.63 -2.71 2.59
C TYR A 138 -16.83 -3.34 3.31
N LEU A 139 -16.83 -3.38 4.65
CA LEU A 139 -17.92 -3.97 5.44
C LEU A 139 -18.74 -2.92 6.18
N HIS A 140 -18.09 -1.88 6.71
CA HIS A 140 -18.74 -0.93 7.63
C HIS A 140 -19.04 0.45 7.00
N THR A 141 -18.45 0.78 5.87
CA THR A 141 -18.78 2.04 5.18
C THR A 141 -20.03 1.82 4.34
N PRO A 142 -21.12 2.58 4.60
CA PRO A 142 -22.30 2.49 3.76
C PRO A 142 -21.99 3.03 2.36
N PHE A 143 -22.59 2.43 1.35
CA PHE A 143 -22.57 2.99 0.01
C PHE A 143 -23.29 4.35 -0.01
N PRO A 144 -22.81 5.35 -0.78
CA PRO A 144 -23.45 6.66 -0.80
C PRO A 144 -24.93 6.56 -1.20
N ALA A 145 -25.83 7.15 -0.41
CA ALA A 145 -27.29 7.04 -0.62
C ALA A 145 -27.77 7.53 -2.01
N ARG A 146 -26.98 8.40 -2.65
CA ARG A 146 -27.24 8.95 -3.99
C ARG A 146 -26.85 8.01 -5.14
N ARG A 147 -26.28 6.85 -4.84
CA ARG A 147 -25.81 5.87 -5.84
C ARG A 147 -26.32 4.47 -5.49
N GLN A 148 -26.45 3.62 -6.51
CA GLN A 148 -26.76 2.20 -6.33
C GLN A 148 -25.54 1.36 -6.71
N PRO A 149 -25.10 0.43 -5.84
CA PRO A 149 -23.98 -0.46 -6.17
C PRO A 149 -24.42 -1.47 -7.24
N ARG A 150 -23.54 -1.76 -8.20
CA ARG A 150 -23.74 -2.77 -9.25
C ARG A 150 -22.92 -4.03 -8.98
N CYS A 151 -21.72 -3.90 -8.45
CA CYS A 151 -20.85 -5.04 -8.13
C CYS A 151 -20.61 -5.19 -6.62
N LEU A 152 -20.54 -4.11 -5.85
CA LEU A 152 -20.43 -4.15 -4.38
C LEU A 152 -21.81 -4.32 -3.71
N VAL A 153 -22.57 -5.31 -4.17
CA VAL A 153 -23.89 -5.69 -3.63
C VAL A 153 -23.76 -6.78 -2.56
N PRO A 154 -24.74 -7.02 -1.68
CA PRO A 154 -24.65 -8.10 -0.69
C PRO A 154 -24.23 -9.44 -1.31
N GLY A 155 -23.17 -10.06 -0.78
CA GLY A 155 -22.61 -11.32 -1.29
C GLY A 155 -21.48 -11.18 -2.32
N TRP A 156 -21.11 -9.96 -2.73
CA TRP A 156 -20.01 -9.71 -3.69
C TRP A 156 -18.69 -10.35 -3.26
N ASP A 157 -18.41 -10.36 -1.96
CA ASP A 157 -17.19 -10.90 -1.37
C ASP A 157 -17.15 -12.41 -1.52
N THR A 158 -18.27 -13.09 -1.26
CA THR A 158 -18.40 -14.53 -1.45
C THR A 158 -18.26 -14.92 -2.91
N GLU A 159 -18.76 -14.10 -3.84
CA GLU A 159 -18.56 -14.32 -5.28
C GLU A 159 -17.07 -14.25 -5.68
N VAL A 160 -16.36 -13.22 -5.20
CA VAL A 160 -14.95 -12.99 -5.54
C VAL A 160 -14.02 -13.98 -4.86
N PHE A 161 -14.19 -14.19 -3.54
CA PHE A 161 -13.25 -14.93 -2.69
C PHE A 161 -13.69 -16.38 -2.42
N GLY A 162 -14.91 -16.76 -2.79
CA GLY A 162 -15.49 -18.06 -2.43
C GLY A 162 -15.80 -18.23 -0.94
N CYS A 163 -15.77 -17.13 -0.18
CA CYS A 163 -16.12 -17.03 1.24
C CYS A 163 -16.38 -15.55 1.61
N PRO A 164 -17.03 -15.27 2.75
CA PRO A 164 -17.15 -13.90 3.26
C PRO A 164 -15.79 -13.23 3.45
N LEU A 165 -15.71 -11.92 3.23
CA LEU A 165 -14.46 -11.15 3.37
C LEU A 165 -13.77 -11.33 4.74
N PRO A 166 -14.48 -11.39 5.89
CA PRO A 166 -13.84 -11.72 7.18
C PRO A 166 -13.08 -13.05 7.19
N ASP A 167 -13.60 -14.08 6.52
CA ASP A 167 -12.98 -15.42 6.45
C ASP A 167 -11.77 -15.41 5.51
N TYR A 168 -11.85 -14.66 4.41
CA TYR A 168 -10.72 -14.44 3.51
C TYR A 168 -9.56 -13.73 4.23
N VAL A 169 -9.86 -12.67 5.00
CA VAL A 169 -8.87 -11.95 5.81
C VAL A 169 -8.32 -12.85 6.94
N GLY A 170 -9.17 -13.64 7.60
CA GLY A 170 -8.75 -14.63 8.61
C GLY A 170 -7.83 -15.71 8.03
N THR A 171 -8.12 -16.17 6.82
CA THR A 171 -7.26 -17.11 6.09
C THR A 171 -5.89 -16.50 5.80
N ALA A 172 -5.84 -15.24 5.34
CA ALA A 172 -4.58 -14.53 5.12
C ALA A 172 -3.78 -14.38 6.42
N GLN A 173 -4.43 -14.06 7.53
CA GLN A 173 -3.79 -13.92 8.83
C GLN A 173 -3.25 -15.26 9.34
N LEU A 174 -4.00 -16.36 9.22
CA LEU A 174 -3.54 -17.70 9.58
C LEU A 174 -2.31 -18.09 8.76
N LEU A 175 -2.36 -17.89 7.44
CA LEU A 175 -1.25 -18.19 6.54
C LEU A 175 -0.01 -17.36 6.88
N TRP A 176 -0.18 -16.06 7.11
CA TRP A 176 0.88 -15.15 7.52
C TRP A 176 1.50 -15.51 8.87
N GLY A 177 0.66 -15.72 9.89
CA GLY A 177 1.10 -16.09 11.24
C GLY A 177 1.82 -17.44 11.26
N SER A 178 1.28 -18.43 10.54
CA SER A 178 1.93 -19.73 10.38
C SER A 178 3.30 -19.59 9.72
N ALA A 179 3.38 -18.81 8.63
CA ALA A 179 4.63 -18.56 7.93
C ALA A 179 5.65 -17.85 8.83
N LEU A 180 5.26 -16.85 9.61
CA LEU A 180 6.17 -16.19 10.54
C LEU A 180 6.69 -17.13 11.65
N LEU A 181 5.82 -18.00 12.19
CA LEU A 181 6.18 -18.88 13.29
C LEU A 181 6.94 -20.14 12.84
N ASN A 182 6.80 -20.55 11.58
CA ASN A 182 7.36 -21.79 11.04
C ASN A 182 8.37 -21.55 9.92
N ALA A 183 9.27 -20.57 10.10
CA ALA A 183 10.38 -20.30 9.16
C ALA A 183 9.94 -20.12 7.69
N GLY A 184 8.82 -19.42 7.50
CA GLY A 184 8.20 -19.14 6.23
C GLY A 184 7.26 -20.24 5.72
N ARG A 185 6.88 -21.24 6.52
CA ARG A 185 6.04 -22.36 6.08
C ARG A 185 4.60 -22.28 6.57
N PHE A 186 3.71 -22.81 5.75
CA PHE A 186 2.37 -23.18 6.14
C PHE A 186 2.13 -24.64 5.82
N ASP A 187 1.72 -25.40 6.82
CA ASP A 187 1.34 -26.81 6.68
C ASP A 187 -0.09 -26.96 7.19
N ALA A 188 -0.93 -27.66 6.42
CA ALA A 188 -2.30 -27.96 6.81
C ALA A 188 -2.38 -28.83 8.06
N ALA A 189 -1.30 -29.52 8.44
CA ALA A 189 -1.17 -30.22 9.71
C ALA A 189 -1.31 -29.29 10.94
N ILE A 190 -1.26 -27.95 10.76
CA ILE A 190 -1.59 -27.01 11.85
C ILE A 190 -2.97 -27.25 12.43
N PHE A 191 -3.94 -27.72 11.62
CA PHE A 191 -5.29 -28.06 12.08
C PHE A 191 -5.33 -29.27 13.01
N ASP A 192 -4.29 -30.10 13.01
CA ASP A 192 -4.18 -31.25 13.89
C ASP A 192 -3.54 -30.87 15.25
N SER A 193 -3.33 -29.56 15.49
CA SER A 193 -2.81 -29.01 16.75
C SER A 193 -3.90 -28.29 17.57
N PRO A 194 -3.70 -28.09 18.89
CA PRO A 194 -4.64 -27.32 19.72
C PRO A 194 -4.87 -25.88 19.26
N ASP A 195 -3.90 -25.26 18.57
CA ASP A 195 -4.06 -23.92 18.00
C ASP A 195 -4.88 -23.97 16.71
N GLY A 196 -4.72 -25.02 15.91
CA GLY A 196 -5.55 -25.31 14.73
C GLY A 196 -7.03 -25.44 15.06
N GLU A 197 -7.36 -26.16 16.14
CA GLU A 197 -8.76 -26.29 16.61
C GLU A 197 -9.40 -24.95 16.95
N LYS A 198 -8.61 -23.99 17.49
CA LYS A 198 -9.12 -22.63 17.79
C LYS A 198 -9.46 -21.88 16.51
N PHE A 199 -8.63 -22.02 15.47
CA PHE A 199 -8.89 -21.43 14.16
C PHE A 199 -10.10 -22.07 13.48
N GLU A 200 -10.22 -23.40 13.55
CA GLU A 200 -11.32 -24.14 12.91
C GLU A 200 -12.70 -23.76 13.44
N ARG A 201 -12.79 -23.33 14.72
CA ARG A 201 -14.02 -22.77 15.30
C ARG A 201 -14.46 -21.45 14.68
N VAL A 202 -13.55 -20.75 13.97
CA VAL A 202 -13.79 -19.43 13.38
C VAL A 202 -13.88 -19.52 11.87
N VAL A 203 -12.92 -20.17 11.21
CA VAL A 203 -12.93 -20.44 9.77
C VAL A 203 -12.63 -21.92 9.55
N SER A 204 -13.53 -22.63 8.85
CA SER A 204 -13.37 -24.07 8.65
C SER A 204 -12.07 -24.42 7.91
N ARG A 205 -11.51 -25.59 8.21
CA ARG A 205 -10.33 -26.15 7.50
C ARG A 205 -10.56 -26.18 5.99
N GLU A 206 -11.76 -26.60 5.56
CA GLU A 206 -12.13 -26.65 4.14
C GLU A 206 -12.08 -25.26 3.48
N THR A 207 -12.68 -24.25 4.11
CA THR A 207 -12.65 -22.87 3.62
C THR A 207 -11.23 -22.36 3.48
N VAL A 208 -10.40 -22.54 4.53
CA VAL A 208 -9.00 -22.10 4.52
C VAL A 208 -8.23 -22.73 3.37
N LEU A 209 -8.29 -24.06 3.22
CA LEU A 209 -7.52 -24.76 2.19
C LEU A 209 -7.96 -24.35 0.77
N ARG A 210 -9.27 -24.23 0.53
CA ARG A 210 -9.82 -23.79 -0.76
C ARG A 210 -9.40 -22.36 -1.10
N VAL A 211 -9.47 -21.44 -0.13
CA VAL A 211 -9.08 -20.03 -0.32
C VAL A 211 -7.58 -19.92 -0.56
N VAL A 212 -6.77 -20.64 0.22
CA VAL A 212 -5.31 -20.69 0.05
C VAL A 212 -4.96 -21.18 -1.36
N GLU A 213 -5.54 -22.30 -1.80
CA GLU A 213 -5.30 -22.85 -3.14
C GLU A 213 -5.68 -21.86 -4.25
N ARG A 214 -6.87 -21.27 -4.15
CA ARG A 214 -7.41 -20.39 -5.21
C ARG A 214 -6.68 -19.05 -5.30
N HIS A 215 -6.37 -18.44 -4.16
CA HIS A 215 -5.92 -17.04 -4.12
C HIS A 215 -4.44 -16.90 -3.72
N PHE A 216 -3.91 -17.74 -2.84
CA PHE A 216 -2.59 -17.52 -2.25
C PHE A 216 -1.50 -18.40 -2.86
N ALA A 217 -1.81 -19.64 -3.22
CA ALA A 217 -0.86 -20.63 -3.68
C ALA A 217 -0.58 -20.50 -5.18
N THR A 218 0.69 -20.69 -5.55
CA THR A 218 1.17 -20.75 -6.94
C THR A 218 2.32 -21.75 -7.07
N ASP A 219 2.71 -22.04 -8.31
CA ASP A 219 3.85 -22.88 -8.62
C ASP A 219 4.94 -22.10 -9.40
N VAL A 220 6.10 -22.75 -9.57
CA VAL A 220 7.24 -22.16 -10.28
C VAL A 220 6.91 -21.88 -11.75
N ALA A 221 6.11 -22.72 -12.39
CA ALA A 221 5.75 -22.58 -13.80
C ALA A 221 4.91 -21.31 -14.04
N SER A 222 3.91 -21.08 -13.18
CA SER A 222 3.04 -19.91 -13.22
C SER A 222 3.83 -18.63 -12.97
N ILE A 223 4.73 -18.62 -11.97
CA ILE A 223 5.60 -17.46 -11.72
C ILE A 223 6.48 -17.15 -12.92
N ARG A 224 7.07 -18.16 -13.57
CA ARG A 224 7.87 -17.97 -14.78
C ARG A 224 7.07 -17.40 -15.95
N ALA A 225 5.83 -17.86 -16.12
CA ALA A 225 4.93 -17.34 -17.15
C ALA A 225 4.58 -15.87 -16.90
N THR A 226 4.21 -15.51 -15.66
CA THR A 226 3.94 -14.12 -15.29
C THR A 226 5.18 -13.24 -15.44
N GLU A 227 6.35 -13.68 -14.97
CA GLU A 227 7.60 -12.93 -15.11
C GLU A 227 7.92 -12.67 -16.58
N LYS A 228 7.79 -13.69 -17.44
CA LYS A 228 8.01 -13.54 -18.89
C LYS A 228 7.10 -12.45 -19.46
N GLN A 229 5.81 -12.48 -19.13
CA GLN A 229 4.84 -11.49 -19.59
C GLN A 229 5.17 -10.08 -19.08
N THR A 230 5.56 -9.95 -17.81
CA THR A 230 6.00 -8.69 -17.20
C THR A 230 7.22 -8.13 -17.94
N MET A 231 8.20 -8.97 -18.25
CA MET A 231 9.41 -8.56 -18.97
C MET A 231 9.15 -8.17 -20.41
N GLU A 232 8.26 -8.87 -21.12
CA GLU A 232 7.85 -8.50 -22.47
C GLU A 232 7.13 -7.16 -22.49
N ASN A 233 6.25 -6.90 -21.51
CA ASN A 233 5.56 -5.62 -21.37
C ASN A 233 6.53 -4.49 -21.02
N LEU A 234 7.46 -4.75 -20.09
CA LEU A 234 8.49 -3.79 -19.71
C LEU A 234 9.40 -3.44 -20.90
N ALA A 235 9.81 -4.43 -21.69
CA ALA A 235 10.62 -4.19 -22.88
C ALA A 235 9.91 -3.27 -23.90
N LYS A 236 8.60 -3.42 -24.06
CA LYS A 236 7.79 -2.55 -24.96
C LYS A 236 7.75 -1.10 -24.49
N VAL A 237 7.69 -0.85 -23.18
CA VAL A 237 7.51 0.51 -22.63
C VAL A 237 8.81 1.20 -22.23
N ALA A 238 9.84 0.45 -21.85
CA ALA A 238 11.12 0.99 -21.33
C ALA A 238 12.32 0.76 -22.26
N GLY A 239 12.16 0.01 -23.35
CA GLY A 239 13.22 -0.24 -24.33
C GLY A 239 14.53 -0.73 -23.69
N GLY A 240 15.65 -0.08 -24.02
CA GLY A 240 16.98 -0.44 -23.51
C GLY A 240 17.18 -0.32 -22.00
N LYS A 241 16.26 0.35 -21.27
CA LYS A 241 16.31 0.48 -19.81
C LYS A 241 15.61 -0.69 -19.09
N ALA A 242 14.90 -1.57 -19.81
CA ALA A 242 14.05 -2.62 -19.22
C ALA A 242 14.76 -3.51 -18.20
N ALA A 243 15.97 -3.99 -18.49
CA ALA A 243 16.70 -4.84 -17.54
C ALA A 243 16.96 -4.16 -16.19
N GLN A 244 17.27 -2.86 -16.20
CA GLN A 244 17.60 -2.09 -14.98
C GLN A 244 16.34 -1.73 -14.17
N LEU A 245 15.15 -1.81 -14.79
CA LEU A 245 13.88 -1.48 -14.16
C LEU A 245 13.12 -2.71 -13.64
N ARG A 246 13.59 -3.94 -13.91
CA ARG A 246 12.87 -5.18 -13.56
C ARG A 246 12.42 -5.20 -12.11
N ARG A 247 13.31 -4.92 -11.15
CA ARG A 247 12.99 -5.03 -9.71
C ARG A 247 11.80 -4.17 -9.28
N PHE A 248 11.54 -3.07 -9.98
CA PHE A 248 10.45 -2.13 -9.68
C PHE A 248 9.12 -2.50 -10.36
N THR A 249 9.11 -3.53 -11.22
CA THR A 249 7.88 -4.06 -11.83
C THR A 249 7.12 -5.00 -10.89
N TYR A 250 5.90 -5.33 -11.26
CA TYR A 250 5.04 -6.29 -10.56
C TYR A 250 5.78 -7.59 -10.21
N ASN A 251 5.83 -7.89 -8.91
CA ASN A 251 6.31 -9.17 -8.40
C ASN A 251 5.13 -10.16 -8.38
N PRO A 252 5.18 -11.31 -9.08
CA PRO A 252 4.10 -12.30 -9.07
C PRO A 252 3.69 -12.78 -7.68
N LEU A 253 4.59 -12.72 -6.69
CA LEU A 253 4.29 -13.05 -5.30
C LEU A 253 3.35 -12.05 -4.62
N LEU A 254 3.12 -10.85 -5.17
CA LEU A 254 2.07 -9.94 -4.70
C LEU A 254 0.67 -10.51 -4.97
N GLY A 255 0.50 -11.20 -6.09
CA GLY A 255 -0.75 -11.84 -6.47
C GLY A 255 -0.95 -13.17 -5.76
N ARG A 256 0.11 -14.01 -5.70
CA ARG A 256 0.07 -15.34 -5.10
C ARG A 256 1.34 -15.58 -4.25
N PRO A 257 1.31 -15.25 -2.95
CA PRO A 257 2.51 -15.18 -2.11
C PRO A 257 3.04 -16.52 -1.58
N ALA A 258 2.29 -17.62 -1.73
CA ALA A 258 2.67 -18.94 -1.25
C ALA A 258 3.03 -19.88 -2.41
N VAL A 259 4.11 -20.64 -2.29
CA VAL A 259 4.68 -21.44 -3.38
C VAL A 259 4.73 -22.93 -3.01
N THR A 260 4.31 -23.79 -3.93
CA THR A 260 4.39 -25.25 -3.82
C THR A 260 5.73 -25.81 -4.30
N GLY A 261 6.07 -27.04 -3.89
CA GLY A 261 7.22 -27.79 -4.45
C GLY A 261 8.55 -27.60 -3.71
N PHE A 262 8.54 -27.00 -2.52
CA PHE A 262 9.73 -26.72 -1.71
C PHE A 262 9.70 -27.43 -0.34
N GLY A 263 9.30 -28.70 -0.35
CA GLY A 263 9.11 -29.55 0.84
C GLY A 263 7.64 -29.73 1.21
N ALA A 264 7.39 -30.14 2.46
CA ALA A 264 6.03 -30.27 2.99
C ALA A 264 5.35 -28.90 3.11
N GLY A 265 4.05 -28.86 2.78
CA GLY A 265 3.23 -27.67 2.82
C GLY A 265 3.59 -26.62 1.76
N LEU A 266 3.23 -25.38 2.07
CA LEU A 266 3.51 -24.19 1.27
C LEU A 266 4.68 -23.42 1.87
N LEU A 267 5.49 -22.83 0.99
CA LEU A 267 6.54 -21.89 1.38
C LEU A 267 6.08 -20.47 1.03
N CYS A 268 6.14 -19.55 1.99
CA CYS A 268 5.89 -18.12 1.80
C CYS A 268 7.24 -17.39 1.86
N PRO A 269 7.90 -17.11 0.72
CA PRO A 269 9.26 -16.55 0.73
C PRO A 269 9.35 -15.17 1.39
N SER A 270 8.27 -14.40 1.34
CA SER A 270 8.10 -13.17 2.11
C SER A 270 6.70 -13.19 2.73
N PRO A 271 6.56 -13.58 4.01
CA PRO A 271 5.28 -13.66 4.69
C PRO A 271 4.46 -12.37 4.61
N GLN A 272 5.10 -11.20 4.64
CA GLN A 272 4.43 -9.90 4.57
C GLN A 272 3.64 -9.69 3.25
N LEU A 273 3.98 -10.40 2.17
CA LEU A 273 3.17 -10.39 0.94
C LEU A 273 1.82 -11.10 1.11
N VAL A 274 1.73 -12.09 1.99
CA VAL A 274 0.46 -12.73 2.39
C VAL A 274 -0.44 -11.68 3.03
N TRP A 275 0.10 -10.92 3.99
CA TRP A 275 -0.64 -9.87 4.68
C TRP A 275 -1.16 -8.81 3.70
N ARG A 276 -0.27 -8.32 2.83
CA ARG A 276 -0.59 -7.28 1.84
C ARG A 276 -1.72 -7.69 0.89
N LYS A 277 -1.89 -8.99 0.62
CA LYS A 277 -2.97 -9.47 -0.24
C LYS A 277 -4.37 -9.27 0.37
N ALA A 278 -4.47 -9.12 1.70
CA ALA A 278 -5.73 -8.89 2.41
C ALA A 278 -5.96 -7.42 2.83
N THR A 279 -5.06 -6.49 2.46
CA THR A 279 -5.25 -5.05 2.67
C THR A 279 -6.09 -4.43 1.54
N PRO A 280 -6.56 -3.16 1.65
CA PRO A 280 -7.41 -2.57 0.63
C PRO A 280 -6.84 -2.60 -0.80
N PRO A 281 -5.53 -2.40 -1.05
CA PRO A 281 -4.92 -2.65 -2.36
C PRO A 281 -5.06 -4.09 -2.87
N GLY A 282 -4.90 -5.08 -1.99
CA GLY A 282 -5.05 -6.49 -2.36
C GLY A 282 -6.49 -6.85 -2.74
N ILE A 283 -7.46 -6.32 -1.99
CA ILE A 283 -8.89 -6.44 -2.31
C ILE A 283 -9.23 -5.70 -3.60
N TYR A 284 -8.69 -4.48 -3.79
CA TYR A 284 -8.87 -3.68 -5.00
C TYR A 284 -8.43 -4.45 -6.25
N HIS A 285 -7.22 -5.04 -6.23
CA HIS A 285 -6.71 -5.78 -7.38
C HIS A 285 -7.46 -7.09 -7.62
N THR A 286 -7.84 -7.81 -6.57
CA THR A 286 -8.62 -9.04 -6.71
C THR A 286 -10.02 -8.76 -7.26
N GLY A 287 -10.67 -7.68 -6.80
CA GLY A 287 -11.95 -7.21 -7.32
C GLY A 287 -11.85 -6.69 -8.76
N LEU A 288 -10.77 -6.00 -9.12
CA LEU A 288 -10.49 -5.57 -10.50
C LEU A 288 -10.38 -6.76 -11.46
N GLU A 289 -9.67 -7.82 -11.06
CA GLU A 289 -9.53 -9.03 -11.87
C GLU A 289 -10.88 -9.72 -12.14
N HIS A 290 -11.81 -9.66 -11.18
CA HIS A 290 -13.11 -10.33 -11.28
C HIS A 290 -14.20 -9.47 -11.94
N PHE A 291 -14.35 -8.21 -11.51
CA PHE A 291 -15.45 -7.31 -11.91
C PHE A 291 -15.02 -6.19 -12.88
N GLY A 292 -13.72 -6.06 -13.16
CA GLY A 292 -13.21 -5.01 -14.05
C GLY A 292 -13.31 -3.60 -13.46
N SER A 293 -13.48 -2.60 -14.33
CA SER A 293 -13.49 -1.19 -13.94
C SER A 293 -14.67 -0.78 -13.05
N ALA A 294 -15.78 -1.52 -13.07
CA ALA A 294 -16.94 -1.25 -12.23
C ALA A 294 -16.60 -1.32 -10.73
N PHE A 295 -15.73 -2.28 -10.35
CA PHE A 295 -15.27 -2.41 -8.97
C PHE A 295 -14.41 -1.24 -8.52
N LEU A 296 -13.57 -0.71 -9.43
CA LEU A 296 -12.70 0.42 -9.12
C LEU A 296 -13.51 1.70 -8.86
N GLU A 297 -14.52 1.90 -9.69
CA GLU A 297 -15.46 3.03 -9.57
C GLU A 297 -16.22 2.94 -8.23
N GLU A 298 -16.80 1.79 -7.91
CA GLU A 298 -17.58 1.61 -6.68
C GLU A 298 -16.72 1.61 -5.42
N THR A 299 -15.48 1.12 -5.50
CA THR A 299 -14.47 1.29 -4.43
C THR A 299 -14.13 2.78 -4.24
N GLY A 300 -14.11 3.58 -5.31
CA GLY A 300 -14.01 5.04 -5.23
C GLY A 300 -15.10 5.65 -4.36
N TYR A 301 -16.33 5.26 -4.60
CA TYR A 301 -17.50 5.75 -3.89
C TYR A 301 -17.50 5.35 -2.41
N LEU A 302 -17.09 4.11 -2.10
CA LEU A 302 -16.89 3.70 -0.71
C LEU A 302 -15.72 4.43 -0.05
N PHE A 303 -14.65 4.69 -0.78
CA PHE A 303 -13.49 5.38 -0.22
C PHE A 303 -13.79 6.85 0.10
N GLU A 304 -14.58 7.53 -0.74
CA GLU A 304 -15.13 8.87 -0.46
C GLU A 304 -15.88 8.89 0.88
N GLU A 305 -16.83 7.97 1.08
CA GLU A 305 -17.61 7.89 2.33
C GLU A 305 -16.77 7.45 3.53
N TYR A 306 -15.79 6.57 3.33
CA TYR A 306 -14.85 6.14 4.36
C TYR A 306 -14.04 7.32 4.90
N VAL A 307 -13.49 8.16 4.01
CA VAL A 307 -12.79 9.39 4.42
C VAL A 307 -13.76 10.32 5.16
N GLY A 308 -14.98 10.49 4.67
CA GLY A 308 -16.01 11.27 5.38
C GLY A 308 -16.31 10.75 6.80
N ARG A 309 -16.33 9.43 7.01
CA ARG A 309 -16.46 8.84 8.36
C ARG A 309 -15.27 9.21 9.24
N GLN A 310 -14.05 9.15 8.70
CA GLN A 310 -12.83 9.53 9.44
C GLN A 310 -12.84 11.01 9.84
N LEU A 311 -13.19 11.92 8.93
CA LEU A 311 -13.24 13.36 9.21
C LEU A 311 -14.22 13.71 10.35
N ARG A 312 -15.36 13.00 10.44
CA ARG A 312 -16.35 13.17 11.52
C ARG A 312 -15.88 12.74 12.90
N LEU A 313 -14.69 12.14 13.02
CA LEU A 313 -14.07 11.85 14.32
C LEU A 313 -13.40 13.08 14.95
N MET A 314 -13.12 14.12 14.16
CA MET A 314 -12.53 15.34 14.69
C MET A 314 -13.52 16.03 15.65
N PRO A 315 -13.09 16.43 16.85
CA PRO A 315 -13.93 17.16 17.79
C PRO A 315 -14.17 18.59 17.32
N ASP A 316 -15.32 19.16 17.72
CA ASP A 316 -15.63 20.60 17.58
C ASP A 316 -15.50 21.16 16.15
N VAL A 317 -15.89 20.36 15.14
CA VAL A 317 -15.93 20.78 13.74
C VAL A 317 -17.25 20.43 13.07
N ASP A 318 -17.62 21.20 12.06
CA ASP A 318 -18.69 20.82 11.13
C ASP A 318 -18.10 20.12 9.91
N VAL A 319 -18.61 18.92 9.61
CA VAL A 319 -18.22 18.15 8.41
C VAL A 319 -19.38 18.15 7.41
N VAL A 320 -19.17 18.83 6.28
CA VAL A 320 -20.17 18.97 5.22
C VAL A 320 -19.75 18.15 4.01
N GLY A 321 -20.67 17.38 3.43
CA GLY A 321 -20.41 16.59 2.22
C GLY A 321 -20.44 17.40 0.94
N GLU A 322 -20.15 16.73 -0.17
CA GLU A 322 -20.15 17.26 -1.54
C GLU A 322 -21.39 18.13 -1.84
N ILE A 323 -21.15 19.36 -2.30
CA ILE A 323 -22.19 20.32 -2.69
C ILE A 323 -22.35 20.26 -4.21
N THR A 324 -23.57 19.99 -4.65
CA THR A 324 -23.95 20.12 -6.07
C THR A 324 -24.46 21.53 -6.33
N TYR A 325 -23.93 22.19 -7.37
CA TYR A 325 -24.27 23.57 -7.70
C TYR A 325 -24.32 23.79 -9.21
N ARG A 326 -24.91 24.91 -9.65
CA ARG A 326 -25.06 25.23 -11.07
C ARG A 326 -24.30 26.48 -11.44
N VAL A 327 -23.46 26.38 -12.46
CA VAL A 327 -22.83 27.53 -13.11
C VAL A 327 -23.37 27.62 -14.53
N LYS A 328 -24.12 28.68 -14.83
CA LYS A 328 -24.89 28.83 -16.07
C LYS A 328 -25.85 27.64 -16.26
N ARG A 329 -25.59 26.76 -17.23
CA ARG A 329 -26.41 25.57 -17.53
C ARG A 329 -25.76 24.26 -17.08
N ASN A 330 -24.56 24.31 -16.51
CA ASN A 330 -23.82 23.12 -16.13
C ASN A 330 -24.01 22.86 -14.64
N GLU A 331 -24.41 21.63 -14.31
CA GLU A 331 -24.39 21.11 -12.95
C GLU A 331 -22.97 20.62 -12.65
N LEU A 332 -22.41 21.10 -11.55
CA LEU A 332 -21.06 20.87 -11.10
C LEU A 332 -21.08 20.38 -9.66
N GLN A 333 -19.98 19.75 -9.26
CA GLN A 333 -19.78 19.25 -7.91
C GLN A 333 -18.55 19.92 -7.28
N SER A 334 -18.63 20.20 -5.99
CA SER A 334 -17.51 20.70 -5.20
C SER A 334 -16.48 19.59 -4.92
N VAL A 335 -15.51 19.86 -4.04
CA VAL A 335 -14.77 18.78 -3.38
C VAL A 335 -15.69 17.85 -2.59
N ASP A 336 -15.22 16.64 -2.30
CA ASP A 336 -16.00 15.58 -1.65
C ASP A 336 -16.43 15.92 -0.21
N TRP A 337 -15.57 16.61 0.55
CA TRP A 337 -15.86 17.02 1.94
C TRP A 337 -15.30 18.40 2.29
N PHE A 338 -15.97 19.08 3.21
CA PHE A 338 -15.49 20.26 3.92
C PHE A 338 -15.38 19.93 5.41
N VAL A 339 -14.29 20.37 6.05
CA VAL A 339 -14.18 20.41 7.51
C VAL A 339 -14.02 21.86 7.95
N ILE A 340 -14.96 22.33 8.76
CA ILE A 340 -15.03 23.72 9.20
C ILE A 340 -14.60 23.77 10.67
N PHE A 341 -13.41 24.31 10.89
CA PHE A 341 -12.88 24.69 12.20
C PHE A 341 -13.12 26.18 12.41
N ASP A 342 -13.05 26.66 13.66
CA ASP A 342 -13.19 28.09 14.00
C ASP A 342 -12.22 29.03 13.25
N ASP A 343 -11.02 28.55 12.89
CA ASP A 343 -9.95 29.33 12.27
C ASP A 343 -9.49 28.81 10.89
N LEU A 344 -10.14 27.76 10.36
CA LEU A 344 -9.74 27.10 9.12
C LEU A 344 -10.94 26.44 8.43
N VAL A 345 -11.05 26.59 7.11
CA VAL A 345 -11.88 25.69 6.28
C VAL A 345 -10.97 24.76 5.49
N LEU A 346 -11.10 23.45 5.74
CA LEU A 346 -10.35 22.41 5.04
C LEU A 346 -11.20 21.80 3.92
N LEU A 347 -10.73 21.90 2.69
CA LEU A 347 -11.32 21.26 1.52
C LEU A 347 -10.69 19.87 1.35
N VAL A 348 -11.48 18.82 1.26
CA VAL A 348 -10.98 17.45 1.14
C VAL A 348 -11.52 16.81 -0.12
N GLU A 349 -10.61 16.53 -1.05
CA GLU A 349 -10.88 15.84 -2.31
C GLU A 349 -10.34 14.40 -2.21
N VAL A 350 -11.15 13.41 -2.54
CA VAL A 350 -10.83 11.99 -2.35
C VAL A 350 -10.64 11.31 -3.71
N LYS A 351 -9.62 10.46 -3.80
CA LYS A 351 -9.31 9.65 -4.98
C LYS A 351 -8.89 8.25 -4.55
N SER A 352 -9.65 7.22 -4.93
CA SER A 352 -9.26 5.81 -4.74
C SER A 352 -8.10 5.35 -5.64
N MET A 353 -7.34 6.30 -6.20
CA MET A 353 -6.24 6.00 -7.10
C MET A 353 -5.06 5.37 -6.36
N MET A 354 -4.41 4.44 -7.05
CA MET A 354 -3.10 3.90 -6.69
C MET A 354 -2.09 4.25 -7.79
N PRO A 355 -0.80 4.43 -7.47
CA PRO A 355 0.23 4.62 -8.48
C PRO A 355 0.28 3.44 -9.46
N THR A 356 0.13 3.71 -10.77
CA THR A 356 0.29 2.67 -11.79
C THR A 356 1.74 2.17 -11.82
N GLU A 357 1.97 0.99 -12.41
CA GLU A 357 3.35 0.49 -12.58
C GLU A 357 4.21 1.51 -13.35
N ASN A 358 3.71 2.06 -14.46
CA ASN A 358 4.46 3.08 -15.21
C ASN A 358 4.80 4.31 -14.37
N ALA A 359 3.88 4.76 -13.50
CA ALA A 359 4.14 5.86 -12.58
C ALA A 359 5.23 5.50 -11.57
N ARG A 360 5.17 4.30 -10.96
CA ARG A 360 6.20 3.80 -10.04
C ARG A 360 7.57 3.65 -10.70
N LEU A 361 7.60 3.27 -11.98
CA LEU A 361 8.83 3.17 -12.77
C LEU A 361 9.42 4.54 -13.15
N GLY A 362 8.70 5.64 -12.92
CA GLY A 362 9.10 6.97 -13.38
C GLY A 362 9.13 7.09 -14.91
N LEU A 363 8.31 6.30 -15.62
CA LEU A 363 8.23 6.40 -17.08
C LEU A 363 7.34 7.60 -17.46
N GLU A 364 7.72 8.35 -18.49
CA GLU A 364 7.05 9.59 -18.91
C GLU A 364 5.52 9.44 -19.04
N ARG A 365 5.05 8.39 -19.72
CA ARG A 365 3.60 8.10 -19.85
C ARG A 365 2.92 7.86 -18.50
N GLY A 366 3.60 7.20 -17.58
CA GLY A 366 3.06 6.94 -16.23
C GLY A 366 3.04 8.18 -15.36
N VAL A 367 4.05 9.04 -15.49
CA VAL A 367 4.09 10.37 -14.86
C VAL A 367 2.93 11.21 -15.37
N ALA A 368 2.73 11.30 -16.69
CA ALA A 368 1.62 12.04 -17.28
C ALA A 368 0.24 11.54 -16.85
N GLU A 369 0.05 10.21 -16.70
CA GLU A 369 -1.21 9.65 -16.22
C GLU A 369 -1.48 10.01 -14.75
N ARG A 370 -0.47 9.86 -13.89
CA ARG A 370 -0.53 10.26 -12.47
C ARG A 370 -0.86 11.76 -12.37
N ASP A 371 -0.12 12.57 -13.10
CA ASP A 371 -0.22 14.02 -13.06
C ASP A 371 -1.57 14.48 -13.62
N GLY A 372 -2.12 13.83 -14.65
CA GLY A 372 -3.45 14.11 -15.16
C GLY A 372 -4.56 13.85 -14.12
N LYS A 373 -4.45 12.75 -13.35
CA LYS A 373 -5.40 12.41 -12.27
C LYS A 373 -5.32 13.42 -11.12
N LEU A 374 -4.12 13.73 -10.64
CA LEU A 374 -3.91 14.72 -9.59
C LEU A 374 -4.32 16.12 -10.07
N THR A 375 -3.95 16.52 -11.29
CA THR A 375 -4.35 17.79 -11.91
C THR A 375 -5.86 18.02 -11.85
N ARG A 376 -6.68 16.98 -12.07
CA ARG A 376 -8.14 17.10 -11.95
C ARG A 376 -8.57 17.44 -10.52
N ALA A 377 -7.99 16.79 -9.51
CA ALA A 377 -8.25 17.07 -8.10
C ALA A 377 -7.83 18.51 -7.73
N TYR A 378 -6.65 18.95 -8.16
CA TYR A 378 -6.17 20.33 -7.99
C TYR A 378 -7.14 21.37 -8.60
N ARG A 379 -7.63 21.11 -9.82
CA ARG A 379 -8.62 21.98 -10.47
C ARG A 379 -9.95 22.03 -9.70
N GLN A 380 -10.39 20.91 -9.15
CA GLN A 380 -11.62 20.81 -8.36
C GLN A 380 -11.50 21.59 -7.04
N VAL A 381 -10.35 21.51 -6.38
CA VAL A 381 -10.00 22.34 -5.21
C VAL A 381 -10.06 23.83 -5.56
N ASN A 382 -9.35 24.28 -6.60
CA ASN A 382 -9.33 25.69 -6.99
C ASN A 382 -10.73 26.19 -7.38
N ALA A 383 -11.47 25.41 -8.18
CA ALA A 383 -12.84 25.75 -8.58
C ALA A 383 -13.77 25.90 -7.37
N THR A 384 -13.67 24.99 -6.39
CA THR A 384 -14.46 25.05 -5.16
C THR A 384 -14.08 26.25 -4.30
N SER A 385 -12.79 26.49 -4.08
CA SER A 385 -12.30 27.66 -3.34
C SER A 385 -12.79 28.97 -3.95
N ALA A 386 -12.78 29.07 -5.29
CA ALA A 386 -13.29 30.22 -6.02
C ALA A 386 -14.81 30.43 -5.81
N GLN A 387 -15.62 29.36 -5.71
CA GLN A 387 -17.04 29.49 -5.42
C GLN A 387 -17.32 30.04 -4.01
N ILE A 388 -16.51 29.62 -3.02
CA ILE A 388 -16.61 30.14 -1.64
C ILE A 388 -16.23 31.62 -1.62
N GLU A 389 -15.13 31.99 -2.29
CA GLU A 389 -14.68 33.38 -2.40
C GLU A 389 -15.72 34.29 -3.06
N GLN A 390 -16.37 33.79 -4.11
CA GLN A 390 -17.45 34.49 -4.83
C GLN A 390 -18.78 34.48 -4.05
N ARG A 391 -18.82 33.86 -2.86
CA ARG A 391 -20.02 33.70 -2.04
C ARG A 391 -21.20 33.13 -2.82
N HIS A 392 -20.92 32.13 -3.66
CA HIS A 392 -21.96 31.47 -4.44
C HIS A 392 -23.05 30.92 -3.49
N PRO A 393 -24.35 31.12 -3.75
CA PRO A 393 -25.42 30.80 -2.79
C PRO A 393 -25.43 29.35 -2.27
N ALA A 394 -25.04 28.38 -3.12
CA ALA A 394 -24.92 26.98 -2.72
C ALA A 394 -23.87 26.72 -1.62
N PHE A 395 -22.90 27.63 -1.45
CA PHE A 395 -21.81 27.55 -0.47
C PHE A 395 -22.06 28.48 0.73
N ALA A 396 -23.28 28.99 0.91
CA ALA A 396 -23.58 29.94 1.99
C ALA A 396 -23.32 29.38 3.41
N SER A 397 -23.34 28.06 3.58
CA SER A 397 -22.99 27.38 4.85
C SER A 397 -21.49 27.23 5.09
N ILE A 398 -20.65 27.51 4.09
CA ILE A 398 -19.19 27.39 4.19
C ILE A 398 -18.60 28.78 4.48
N PRO A 399 -17.92 28.98 5.62
CA PRO A 399 -17.34 30.28 5.95
C PRO A 399 -16.31 30.75 4.91
N ALA A 400 -16.40 32.02 4.53
CA ALA A 400 -15.46 32.67 3.61
C ALA A 400 -14.49 33.64 4.31
N ASP A 401 -14.58 33.74 5.65
CA ASP A 401 -13.89 34.73 6.48
C ASP A 401 -12.58 34.23 7.11
N ARG A 402 -12.25 32.94 6.93
CA ARG A 402 -11.05 32.30 7.49
C ARG A 402 -10.19 31.67 6.40
N PRO A 403 -8.90 31.41 6.68
CA PRO A 403 -8.01 30.72 5.76
C PRO A 403 -8.60 29.40 5.25
N ARG A 404 -8.27 29.07 3.99
CA ARG A 404 -8.63 27.80 3.36
C ARG A 404 -7.37 26.99 3.10
N GLN A 405 -7.45 25.68 3.30
CA GLN A 405 -6.43 24.71 2.87
C GLN A 405 -7.11 23.52 2.22
N ALA A 406 -6.35 22.69 1.51
CA ALA A 406 -6.88 21.49 0.90
C ALA A 406 -6.03 20.23 1.14
N LEU A 407 -6.71 19.10 1.26
CA LEU A 407 -6.12 17.76 1.22
C LEU A 407 -6.68 17.00 0.02
N ILE A 408 -5.79 16.41 -0.78
CA ILE A 408 -6.14 15.42 -1.79
C ILE A 408 -5.81 14.05 -1.20
N VAL A 409 -6.83 13.32 -0.76
CA VAL A 409 -6.71 12.06 -0.05
C VAL A 409 -6.70 10.90 -1.03
N THR A 410 -5.71 10.03 -0.91
CA THR A 410 -5.48 8.88 -1.78
C THR A 410 -5.53 7.57 -0.99
N LEU A 411 -5.93 6.47 -1.64
CA LEU A 411 -6.03 5.17 -0.96
C LEU A 411 -4.66 4.64 -0.51
N GLU A 412 -3.63 4.84 -1.34
CA GLU A 412 -2.23 4.49 -1.08
C GLU A 412 -1.35 5.74 -1.17
N PRO A 413 -0.20 5.77 -0.48
CA PRO A 413 0.74 6.89 -0.57
C PRO A 413 1.18 7.15 -2.01
N PHE A 414 1.28 8.43 -2.37
CA PHE A 414 1.94 8.90 -3.58
C PHE A 414 3.30 9.51 -3.19
N PRO A 415 4.39 8.74 -3.28
CA PRO A 415 5.72 9.26 -3.02
C PRO A 415 5.96 10.50 -3.89
N VAL A 416 6.63 11.50 -3.31
CA VAL A 416 7.00 12.78 -3.95
C VAL A 416 5.86 13.67 -4.46
N ALA A 417 4.59 13.37 -4.18
CA ALA A 417 3.47 14.22 -4.62
C ALA A 417 3.53 15.64 -4.02
N ASN A 418 4.05 15.79 -2.81
CA ASN A 418 4.24 17.08 -2.14
C ASN A 418 5.63 17.70 -2.37
N ALA A 419 6.56 16.93 -2.95
CA ALA A 419 7.94 17.39 -3.12
C ALA A 419 8.02 18.41 -4.26
N ASN A 420 8.79 19.48 -4.05
CA ASN A 420 9.05 20.49 -5.06
C ASN A 420 10.06 19.98 -6.11
N LEU A 421 9.64 19.06 -6.97
CA LEU A 421 10.44 18.49 -8.05
C LEU A 421 9.94 19.02 -9.42
N PRO A 422 10.84 19.41 -10.34
CA PRO A 422 10.54 20.30 -11.48
C PRO A 422 9.71 19.72 -12.63
N HIS A 423 9.00 18.61 -12.41
CA HIS A 423 8.08 18.03 -13.41
C HIS A 423 6.79 17.52 -12.78
N VAL A 424 6.46 18.03 -11.60
CA VAL A 424 5.11 17.91 -11.08
C VAL A 424 4.37 19.12 -11.67
N ASP A 425 3.96 19.05 -12.93
CA ASP A 425 3.14 20.07 -13.64
C ASP A 425 1.72 20.12 -13.04
N LEU A 426 1.62 20.02 -11.72
CA LEU A 426 0.38 20.20 -11.00
C LEU A 426 0.01 21.68 -11.10
N PRO A 427 -1.28 21.99 -11.30
CA PRO A 427 -1.74 23.36 -11.29
C PRO A 427 -1.29 24.08 -10.03
N THR A 428 -0.84 25.33 -10.17
CA THR A 428 -0.71 26.22 -9.01
C THR A 428 -2.04 26.27 -8.27
N THR A 429 -2.01 26.06 -6.97
CA THR A 429 -3.20 26.15 -6.14
C THR A 429 -3.34 27.54 -5.56
N ASP A 430 -4.58 28.03 -5.54
CA ASP A 430 -4.88 29.33 -4.93
C ASP A 430 -4.81 29.28 -3.39
N ILE A 431 -4.79 28.07 -2.84
CA ILE A 431 -4.72 27.78 -1.40
C ILE A 431 -3.68 26.70 -1.12
N PRO A 432 -3.07 26.64 0.09
CA PRO A 432 -2.16 25.55 0.45
C PRO A 432 -2.83 24.19 0.28
N THR A 433 -2.22 23.30 -0.52
CA THR A 433 -2.78 22.00 -0.88
C THR A 433 -1.74 20.90 -0.69
N ALA A 434 -2.12 19.79 -0.07
CA ALA A 434 -1.26 18.62 0.10
C ALA A 434 -1.95 17.33 -0.38
N VAL A 435 -1.19 16.44 -1.01
CA VAL A 435 -1.61 15.07 -1.31
C VAL A 435 -1.25 14.18 -0.11
N VAL A 436 -2.22 13.44 0.40
CA VAL A 436 -2.06 12.58 1.59
C VAL A 436 -2.65 11.20 1.35
N ALA A 437 -2.13 10.19 2.03
CA ALA A 437 -2.71 8.85 2.07
C ALA A 437 -3.83 8.76 3.12
N ALA A 438 -4.74 7.79 2.97
CA ALA A 438 -5.80 7.50 3.94
C ALA A 438 -5.27 7.35 5.36
N GLN A 439 -4.11 6.69 5.51
CA GLN A 439 -3.45 6.50 6.80
C GLN A 439 -3.06 7.82 7.48
N GLU A 440 -2.67 8.83 6.71
CA GLU A 440 -2.31 10.14 7.27
C GLU A 440 -3.56 10.85 7.80
N VAL A 441 -4.71 10.71 7.13
CA VAL A 441 -6.01 11.20 7.64
C VAL A 441 -6.43 10.46 8.90
N GLU A 442 -6.32 9.13 8.92
CA GLU A 442 -6.64 8.29 10.08
C GLU A 442 -5.83 8.67 11.33
N ARG A 443 -4.58 9.09 11.15
CA ARG A 443 -3.74 9.63 12.24
C ARG A 443 -4.14 11.05 12.60
N LEU A 444 -4.33 11.92 11.60
CA LEU A 444 -4.69 13.34 11.80
C LEU A 444 -5.95 13.48 12.65
N VAL A 445 -7.00 12.69 12.38
CA VAL A 445 -8.29 12.77 13.08
C VAL A 445 -8.24 12.26 14.53
N THR A 446 -7.13 11.66 14.93
CA THR A 446 -6.94 11.09 16.27
C THR A 446 -5.97 11.87 17.15
N LEU A 447 -5.43 12.99 16.68
CA LEU A 447 -4.45 13.77 17.44
C LEU A 447 -5.03 14.24 18.79
N THR A 448 -4.19 14.15 19.83
CA THR A 448 -4.56 14.56 21.21
C THR A 448 -3.60 15.62 21.76
N GLY A 449 -2.33 15.59 21.36
CA GLY A 449 -1.34 16.58 21.79
C GLY A 449 -1.36 17.92 21.01
N THR A 450 -2.16 18.00 19.95
CA THR A 450 -2.40 19.22 19.16
C THR A 450 -3.73 19.08 18.42
N THR A 451 -4.26 20.17 17.89
CA THR A 451 -5.46 20.13 17.04
C THR A 451 -5.09 19.98 15.56
N PRO A 452 -5.93 19.32 14.73
CA PRO A 452 -5.67 19.19 13.31
C PRO A 452 -5.48 20.53 12.58
N ASN A 453 -6.30 21.54 12.88
CA ASN A 453 -6.18 22.88 12.29
C ASN A 453 -4.87 23.57 12.65
N SER A 454 -4.42 23.50 13.91
CA SER A 454 -3.16 24.11 14.34
C SER A 454 -1.96 23.48 13.62
N LEU A 455 -1.94 22.16 13.49
CA LEU A 455 -0.89 21.44 12.77
C LEU A 455 -0.87 21.80 11.28
N LEU A 456 -2.05 21.86 10.63
CA LEU A 456 -2.17 22.19 9.21
C LEU A 456 -1.80 23.65 8.92
N LEU A 457 -2.24 24.60 9.76
CA LEU A 457 -1.86 26.01 9.67
C LEU A 457 -0.35 26.18 9.87
N GLY A 458 0.23 25.54 10.89
CA GLY A 458 1.66 25.56 11.15
C GLY A 458 2.49 24.97 10.00
N ARG A 459 2.03 23.85 9.42
CA ARG A 459 2.65 23.25 8.24
C ARG A 459 2.62 24.19 7.03
N ALA A 460 1.48 24.82 6.76
CA ALA A 460 1.34 25.73 5.62
C ALA A 460 2.16 27.02 5.76
N ALA A 461 2.36 27.50 6.99
CA ALA A 461 3.17 28.67 7.28
C ALA A 461 4.69 28.43 7.14
N ASP A 462 5.14 27.17 7.10
CA ASP A 462 6.55 26.80 6.96
C ASP A 462 6.85 26.41 5.49
N PRO A 463 7.66 27.21 4.75
CA PRO A 463 7.96 26.94 3.34
C PRO A 463 8.65 25.61 3.08
N GLN A 464 9.34 25.05 4.08
CA GLN A 464 9.99 23.75 3.97
C GLN A 464 8.99 22.63 4.30
N ARG A 465 8.30 22.70 5.44
CA ARG A 465 7.38 21.63 5.88
C ARG A 465 6.14 21.51 5.01
N SER A 466 5.72 22.59 4.36
CA SER A 466 4.63 22.58 3.38
C SER A 466 4.91 21.66 2.17
N THR A 467 6.16 21.29 1.93
CA THR A 467 6.57 20.34 0.87
C THR A 467 6.72 18.89 1.36
N TRP A 468 6.60 18.64 2.66
CA TRP A 468 6.77 17.30 3.24
C TRP A 468 5.47 16.49 3.18
N ALA A 469 5.58 15.18 3.25
CA ALA A 469 4.43 14.33 3.55
C ALA A 469 3.81 14.74 4.90
N LEU A 470 2.49 14.67 5.03
CA LEU A 470 1.81 15.05 6.28
C LEU A 470 2.29 14.16 7.44
N ASN A 471 2.63 12.90 7.16
CA ASN A 471 3.17 11.94 8.10
C ASN A 471 4.40 12.46 8.87
N GLU A 472 5.27 13.24 8.22
CA GLU A 472 6.45 13.84 8.87
C GLU A 472 6.04 14.89 9.91
N CYS A 473 4.98 15.65 9.63
CA CYS A 473 4.41 16.61 10.58
C CYS A 473 3.63 15.92 11.70
N LEU A 474 3.17 14.69 11.49
CA LEU A 474 2.47 13.90 12.52
C LEU A 474 3.45 13.14 13.44
N THR A 475 4.73 13.04 13.07
CA THR A 475 5.75 12.39 13.90
C THR A 475 5.99 13.19 15.18
N GLY A 476 6.01 12.50 16.33
CA GLY A 476 6.19 13.13 17.64
C GLY A 476 4.90 13.62 18.29
N HIS A 477 3.74 13.50 17.62
CA HIS A 477 2.44 13.79 18.22
C HIS A 477 1.74 12.50 18.68
N GLU A 478 1.15 12.55 19.87
CA GLU A 478 0.31 11.49 20.42
C GLU A 478 -1.09 11.52 19.79
N GLY A 479 -1.67 10.33 19.62
CA GLY A 479 -3.02 10.15 19.12
C GLY A 479 -3.80 9.11 19.92
N ALA A 480 -5.11 9.32 20.04
CA ALA A 480 -6.04 8.34 20.56
C ALA A 480 -6.17 7.14 19.61
N ARG A 481 -6.85 6.10 20.07
CA ARG A 481 -7.26 5.01 19.17
C ARG A 481 -8.30 5.50 18.17
N ASN A 482 -8.23 5.00 16.95
CA ASN A 482 -9.20 5.32 15.91
C ASN A 482 -10.43 4.40 16.04
N PRO A 483 -11.61 4.89 16.46
CA PRO A 483 -12.77 4.03 16.73
C PRO A 483 -13.33 3.33 15.47
N ILE A 484 -13.14 3.90 14.27
CA ILE A 484 -13.55 3.27 13.01
C ILE A 484 -12.67 2.06 12.70
N LEU A 485 -11.36 2.20 12.90
CA LEU A 485 -10.43 1.09 12.72
C LEU A 485 -10.60 0.04 13.84
N ASP A 486 -10.87 0.47 15.07
CA ASP A 486 -11.19 -0.44 16.17
C ASP A 486 -12.46 -1.26 15.88
N GLN A 487 -13.51 -0.62 15.35
CA GLN A 487 -14.71 -1.31 14.88
C GLN A 487 -14.39 -2.30 13.75
N GLY A 488 -13.58 -1.88 12.77
CA GLY A 488 -13.13 -2.73 11.68
C GLY A 488 -12.40 -3.97 12.19
N TRP A 489 -11.46 -3.79 13.12
CA TRP A 489 -10.74 -4.90 13.74
C TRP A 489 -11.68 -5.82 14.53
N ALA A 490 -12.51 -5.26 15.41
CA ALA A 490 -13.46 -5.99 16.25
C ALA A 490 -14.48 -6.81 15.47
N SER A 491 -14.75 -6.43 14.21
CA SER A 491 -15.67 -7.17 13.35
C SER A 491 -15.13 -8.51 12.85
N TYR A 492 -13.81 -8.74 12.94
CA TYR A 492 -13.26 -10.05 12.60
C TYR A 492 -13.54 -11.04 13.74
N PRO A 493 -14.07 -12.25 13.46
CA PRO A 493 -14.50 -13.16 14.53
C PRO A 493 -13.36 -13.64 15.44
N TRP A 494 -12.11 -13.60 14.96
CA TRP A 494 -10.89 -13.98 15.70
C TRP A 494 -10.22 -12.81 16.44
N SER A 495 -10.72 -11.57 16.30
CA SER A 495 -10.11 -10.36 16.87
C SER A 495 -10.13 -10.29 18.40
N THR A 496 -11.05 -11.04 19.02
CA THR A 496 -11.28 -11.07 20.48
C THR A 496 -10.16 -11.77 21.25
N GLY A 497 -9.25 -12.48 20.56
CA GLY A 497 -8.06 -13.09 21.18
C GLY A 497 -7.00 -12.09 21.68
N ARG A 498 -7.18 -10.78 21.48
CA ARG A 498 -6.21 -9.73 21.87
C ARG A 498 -6.67 -8.73 22.95
N LEU A 499 -7.79 -8.95 23.62
CA LEU A 499 -8.30 -8.01 24.64
C LEU A 499 -8.09 -8.42 26.11
N SER A 500 -7.13 -9.31 26.41
CA SER A 500 -6.78 -9.65 27.80
C SER A 500 -5.33 -9.36 28.21
N ALA A 501 -4.51 -8.69 27.39
CA ALA A 501 -3.09 -8.48 27.68
C ALA A 501 -2.61 -7.01 27.71
N ALA A 502 -3.50 -6.05 27.99
CA ALA A 502 -3.10 -4.66 28.24
C ALA A 502 -3.99 -3.95 29.29
N GLY A 503 -4.42 -4.71 30.29
CA GLY A 503 -4.92 -4.17 31.55
C GLY A 503 -4.17 -4.87 32.68
N ALA A 504 -3.38 -4.11 33.44
CA ALA A 504 -2.50 -4.50 34.56
C ALA A 504 -1.02 -4.75 34.20
N ALA A 505 -0.25 -3.66 34.08
CA ALA A 505 0.95 -3.39 34.87
C ALA A 505 1.44 -1.97 34.57
#